data_AF-K2CZI7-F1
#
_entry.id   AF-K2CZI7-F1
#
_cell.length_a   1.000
_cell.length_b   1.000
_cell.length_c   1.000
_cell.angle_alpha   90.00
_cell.angle_beta   90.00
_cell.angle_gamma   90.00
#
_symmetry.space_group_name_H-M   'P 1'
#
loop_
_entity.id
_entity.type
_entity.pdbx_description
1 polymer ?
#
loop_
_entity_poly.entity_id
_entity_poly.type
_entity_poly.pdbx_seq_one_letter_code
_entity_poly.pdbx_strand_id
1 'polypeptide(L)'
;MPSKLLLRNFESGHYYHLQHKAKLGTTLFQSDADYQTFLLLLSYYLRFPDATPLSWVKRLNPQTVIAKRNASELGSSPVTLVSFLLLPDLFHLILRENIGTYKPGISNLLRRISVGYAMYSNKTHGATGTIYHGKYKMRHIDQNDLGKLISDLHHYDQVNDTFLVSPLHSSRPDYSGTPRPWISPIPT
;
A
#
# COMPACT_ATOMS: atom_id res chain seq x y z
N MET A 1 13.96 -24.59 -0.94
CA MET A 1 12.71 -24.11 -1.57
C MET A 1 12.41 -22.70 -1.06
N PRO A 2 11.99 -21.74 -1.90
CA PRO A 2 11.57 -20.43 -1.42
C PRO A 2 10.36 -20.58 -0.49
N SER A 3 10.31 -19.78 0.58
CA SER A 3 9.16 -19.74 1.50
C SER A 3 7.87 -19.47 0.72
N LYS A 4 6.76 -20.13 1.08
CA LYS A 4 5.43 -19.89 0.47
C LYS A 4 5.06 -18.41 0.44
N LEU A 5 5.55 -17.62 1.42
CA LEU A 5 5.30 -16.18 1.53
C LEU A 5 6.08 -15.32 0.51
N LEU A 6 7.02 -15.92 -0.21
CA LEU A 6 7.88 -15.25 -1.21
C LEU A 6 7.50 -15.60 -2.65
N LEU A 7 6.53 -16.51 -2.85
CA LEU A 7 6.01 -16.82 -4.18
C LEU A 7 5.32 -15.59 -4.77
N ARG A 8 5.40 -15.45 -6.10
CA ARG A 8 4.88 -14.29 -6.86
C ARG A 8 3.97 -14.74 -8.01
N ASN A 9 3.19 -15.78 -7.75
CA ASN A 9 2.24 -16.34 -8.70
C ASN A 9 0.90 -15.65 -8.47
N PHE A 10 0.72 -14.52 -9.15
CA PHE A 10 -0.49 -13.71 -9.03
C PHE A 10 -1.50 -14.10 -10.09
N GLU A 11 -2.72 -14.41 -9.67
CA GLU A 11 -3.82 -14.80 -10.55
C GLU A 11 -4.82 -13.66 -10.65
N SER A 12 -5.26 -13.37 -11.88
CA SER A 12 -6.25 -12.32 -12.09
C SER A 12 -7.55 -12.66 -11.34
N GLY A 13 -8.14 -11.66 -10.72
CA GLY A 13 -9.37 -11.77 -9.92
C GLY A 13 -9.16 -12.14 -8.46
N HIS A 14 -7.96 -12.58 -8.07
CA HIS A 14 -7.67 -13.11 -6.74
C HIS A 14 -7.14 -12.05 -5.78
N TYR A 15 -7.30 -12.32 -4.49
CA TYR A 15 -6.93 -11.42 -3.40
C TYR A 15 -5.66 -11.87 -2.70
N TYR A 16 -4.86 -10.90 -2.28
CA TYR A 16 -3.60 -11.14 -1.62
C TYR A 16 -3.45 -10.21 -0.42
N HIS A 17 -2.98 -10.77 0.69
CA HIS A 17 -2.53 -10.01 1.84
C HIS A 17 -1.02 -9.89 1.80
N LEU A 18 -0.53 -8.66 1.73
CA LEU A 18 0.87 -8.33 1.69
C LEU A 18 1.26 -7.60 2.98
N GLN A 19 2.45 -7.93 3.47
CA GLN A 19 3.04 -7.26 4.61
C GLN A 19 4.52 -6.96 4.35
N HIS A 20 5.00 -5.78 4.75
CA HIS A 20 6.40 -5.41 4.59
C HIS A 20 6.92 -4.69 5.84
N LYS A 21 7.88 -5.33 6.50
CA LYS A 21 8.44 -4.85 7.77
C LYS A 21 9.69 -4.01 7.53
N ALA A 22 9.91 -3.00 8.37
CA ALA A 22 11.19 -2.34 8.51
C ALA A 22 12.29 -3.34 8.91
N LYS A 23 13.53 -3.00 8.55
CA LYS A 23 14.70 -3.67 9.12
C LYS A 23 14.78 -3.40 10.63
N LEU A 24 15.50 -4.26 11.34
CA LEU A 24 15.71 -4.11 12.78
C LEU A 24 16.31 -2.73 13.10
N GLY A 25 15.75 -2.03 14.09
CA GLY A 25 16.21 -0.70 14.51
C GLY A 25 15.81 0.43 13.55
N THR A 26 14.85 0.22 12.65
CA THR A 26 14.32 1.26 11.76
C THR A 26 12.81 1.39 11.93
N THR A 27 12.33 2.62 11.94
CA THR A 27 10.90 2.96 11.88
C THR A 27 10.59 3.41 10.46
N LEU A 28 9.59 2.79 9.82
CA LEU A 28 9.12 3.20 8.49
C LEU A 28 8.54 4.60 8.56
N PHE A 29 7.59 4.85 9.47
CA PHE A 29 6.86 6.12 9.57
C PHE A 29 7.14 6.78 10.91
N GLN A 30 7.90 7.87 10.91
CA GLN A 30 8.30 8.61 12.13
C GLN A 30 7.38 9.80 12.41
N SER A 31 6.63 10.25 11.39
CA SER A 31 5.78 11.45 11.44
C SER A 31 4.56 11.31 10.52
N ASP A 32 3.54 12.16 10.71
CA ASP A 32 2.38 12.24 9.82
C ASP A 32 2.76 12.52 8.35
N ALA A 33 3.84 13.27 8.13
CA ALA A 33 4.36 13.55 6.78
C ALA A 33 4.86 12.27 6.07
N ASP A 34 5.39 11.32 6.83
CA ASP A 34 5.81 10.02 6.30
C ASP A 34 4.59 9.21 5.83
N TYR A 35 3.54 9.12 6.65
CA TYR A 35 2.28 8.46 6.28
C TYR A 35 1.63 9.11 5.06
N GLN A 36 1.54 10.45 5.04
CA GLN A 36 1.00 11.20 3.90
C GLN A 36 1.78 10.92 2.62
N THR A 37 3.11 10.86 2.69
CA THR A 37 3.96 10.57 1.53
C THR A 37 3.76 9.14 1.03
N PHE A 38 3.65 8.16 1.94
CA PHE A 38 3.37 6.79 1.57
C PHE A 38 2.01 6.64 0.90
N LEU A 39 0.95 7.24 1.47
CA LEU A 39 -0.39 7.25 0.89
C LEU A 39 -0.44 7.97 -0.47
N LEU A 40 0.34 9.04 -0.63
CA LEU A 40 0.50 9.72 -1.91
C LEU A 40 1.10 8.80 -2.97
N LEU A 41 2.20 8.10 -2.64
CA LEU A 41 2.84 7.13 -3.54
C LEU A 41 1.88 5.98 -3.88
N LEU A 42 1.20 5.43 -2.88
CA LEU A 42 0.26 4.32 -3.03
C LEU A 42 -0.90 4.70 -3.96
N SER A 43 -1.60 5.79 -3.64
CA SER A 43 -2.72 6.27 -4.45
C SER A 43 -2.29 6.68 -5.87
N TYR A 44 -1.09 7.26 -6.01
CA TYR A 44 -0.55 7.63 -7.32
C TYR A 44 -0.28 6.42 -8.20
N TYR A 45 0.43 5.39 -7.71
CA TYR A 45 0.77 4.23 -8.53
C TYR A 45 -0.39 3.23 -8.69
N LEU A 46 -1.40 3.26 -7.82
CA LEU A 46 -2.67 2.58 -8.08
C LEU A 46 -3.40 3.20 -9.27
N ARG A 47 -3.34 4.52 -9.43
CA ARG A 47 -3.99 5.23 -10.55
C ARG A 47 -3.15 5.25 -11.82
N PHE A 48 -1.84 5.35 -11.67
CA PHE A 48 -0.88 5.50 -12.76
C PHE A 48 0.24 4.45 -12.63
N PRO A 49 -0.05 3.18 -12.93
CA PRO A 49 0.89 2.06 -12.73
C PRO A 49 2.21 2.22 -13.51
N ASP A 50 2.15 2.94 -14.64
CA ASP A 50 3.29 3.14 -15.54
C ASP A 50 3.82 4.57 -15.54
N ALA A 51 3.31 5.44 -14.67
CA ALA A 51 3.78 6.82 -14.62
C ALA A 51 5.26 6.93 -14.26
N THR A 52 5.83 8.07 -14.65
CA THR A 52 7.17 8.47 -14.22
C THR A 52 7.24 8.48 -12.70
N PRO A 53 8.36 7.98 -12.12
CA PRO A 53 8.54 8.02 -10.68
C PRO A 53 8.37 9.43 -10.14
N LEU A 54 7.67 9.58 -9.01
CA LEU A 54 7.46 10.90 -8.40
C LEU A 54 8.78 11.62 -8.10
N SER A 55 9.86 10.88 -7.82
CA SER A 55 11.21 11.43 -7.62
C SER A 55 11.80 12.10 -8.86
N TRP A 56 11.31 11.79 -10.06
CA TRP A 56 11.78 12.33 -11.34
C TRP A 56 10.92 13.50 -11.82
N VAL A 57 9.72 13.65 -11.28
CA VAL A 57 8.87 14.81 -11.55
C VAL A 57 9.44 15.98 -10.76
N LYS A 58 10.19 16.87 -11.43
CA LYS A 58 10.78 18.08 -10.84
C LYS A 58 9.70 18.84 -10.06
N ARG A 59 9.83 18.87 -8.73
CA ARG A 59 8.97 19.56 -7.75
C ARG A 59 7.48 19.18 -7.87
N LEU A 60 7.12 18.08 -7.22
CA LEU A 60 5.71 17.80 -6.95
C LEU A 60 5.23 18.65 -5.78
N ASN A 61 4.51 19.72 -6.10
CA ASN A 61 3.56 20.28 -5.15
C ASN A 61 2.47 19.20 -4.92
N PRO A 62 2.15 18.83 -3.66
CA PRO A 62 1.06 17.91 -3.33
C PRO A 62 -0.25 18.21 -4.08
N GLN A 63 -0.55 19.50 -4.31
CA GLN A 63 -1.73 19.95 -5.07
C GLN A 63 -1.71 19.51 -6.54
N THR A 64 -0.54 19.48 -7.17
CA THR A 64 -0.39 19.07 -8.58
C THR A 64 -0.61 17.56 -8.76
N VAL A 65 -0.22 16.76 -7.75
CA VAL A 65 -0.53 15.32 -7.73
C VAL A 65 -2.03 15.10 -7.52
N ILE A 66 -2.64 15.88 -6.61
CA ILE A 66 -4.08 15.82 -6.34
C ILE A 66 -4.92 16.25 -7.56
N ALA A 67 -4.44 17.21 -8.36
CA ALA A 67 -5.09 17.66 -9.59
C ALA A 67 -4.93 16.69 -10.78
N LYS A 68 -3.84 15.90 -10.82
CA LYS A 68 -3.66 14.79 -11.79
C LYS A 68 -4.41 13.52 -11.39
N ARG A 69 -4.44 13.20 -10.07
CA ARG A 69 -5.60 12.53 -9.42
C ARG A 69 -6.85 13.36 -9.75
N ASN A 70 -8.09 13.05 -9.44
CA ASN A 70 -9.27 13.81 -9.93
C ASN A 70 -9.48 13.84 -11.48
N ALA A 71 -8.48 14.12 -12.33
CA ALA A 71 -8.64 14.30 -13.78
C ALA A 71 -8.56 13.04 -14.66
N SER A 72 -7.98 11.92 -14.20
CA SER A 72 -7.95 10.67 -14.97
C SER A 72 -9.17 9.77 -14.73
N GLU A 73 -9.74 9.20 -15.78
CA GLU A 73 -10.79 8.18 -15.64
C GLU A 73 -10.18 6.86 -15.16
N LEU A 74 -10.90 6.15 -14.28
CA LEU A 74 -10.47 4.93 -13.58
C LEU A 74 -10.47 3.68 -14.49
N GLY A 75 -10.06 3.83 -15.75
CA GLY A 75 -10.13 2.78 -16.76
C GLY A 75 -9.09 1.68 -16.53
N SER A 76 -9.47 0.64 -15.78
CA SER A 76 -8.75 -0.63 -15.57
C SER A 76 -7.36 -0.51 -14.93
N SER A 77 -7.31 -0.12 -13.65
CA SER A 77 -6.07 -0.25 -12.87
C SER A 77 -5.63 -1.73 -12.78
N PRO A 78 -4.33 -2.05 -12.92
CA PRO A 78 -3.81 -3.41 -12.76
C PRO A 78 -4.03 -4.02 -11.37
N VAL A 79 -4.31 -3.18 -10.37
CA VAL A 79 -4.47 -3.60 -8.98
C VAL A 79 -5.61 -2.83 -8.34
N THR A 80 -6.45 -3.53 -7.60
CA THR A 80 -7.45 -2.88 -6.73
C THR A 80 -6.97 -2.94 -5.29
N LEU A 81 -6.98 -1.81 -4.58
CA LEU A 81 -6.74 -1.78 -3.14
C LEU A 81 -8.05 -1.96 -2.39
N VAL A 82 -8.13 -2.99 -1.56
CA VAL A 82 -9.31 -3.33 -0.76
C VAL A 82 -9.21 -2.71 0.64
N SER A 83 -8.06 -2.88 1.30
CA SER A 83 -7.86 -2.44 2.68
C SER A 83 -6.38 -2.25 2.98
N PHE A 84 -6.04 -1.40 3.95
CA PHE A 84 -4.65 -1.21 4.39
C PHE A 84 -4.55 -0.82 5.87
N LEU A 85 -3.38 -1.10 6.45
CA LEU A 85 -2.95 -0.64 7.76
C LEU A 85 -1.47 -0.27 7.71
N LEU A 86 -1.11 0.92 8.18
CA LEU A 86 0.24 1.44 8.26
C LEU A 86 0.59 1.58 9.75
N LEU A 87 1.48 0.71 10.24
CA LEU A 87 2.08 0.78 11.57
C LEU A 87 3.49 1.37 11.46
N PRO A 88 4.04 1.94 12.55
CA PRO A 88 5.35 2.60 12.52
C PRO A 88 6.47 1.76 11.89
N ASP A 89 6.48 0.43 12.07
CA ASP A 89 7.53 -0.48 11.58
C ASP A 89 7.04 -1.49 10.53
N LEU A 90 5.76 -1.45 10.13
CA LEU A 90 5.14 -2.47 9.29
C LEU A 90 3.94 -1.90 8.54
N PHE A 91 3.78 -2.24 7.27
CA PHE A 91 2.51 -1.99 6.59
C PHE A 91 1.87 -3.28 6.06
N HIS A 92 0.55 -3.29 6.05
CA HIS A 92 -0.32 -4.31 5.50
C HIS A 92 -1.15 -3.75 4.35
N LEU A 93 -1.24 -4.50 3.25
CA LEU A 93 -2.08 -4.19 2.10
C LEU A 93 -2.90 -5.42 1.72
N ILE A 94 -4.20 -5.24 1.49
CA ILE A 94 -5.08 -6.23 0.89
C ILE A 94 -5.36 -5.77 -0.54
N LEU A 95 -4.84 -6.52 -1.52
CA LEU A 95 -4.87 -6.16 -2.92
C LEU A 95 -5.58 -7.23 -3.75
N ARG A 96 -6.37 -6.82 -4.73
CA ARG A 96 -6.86 -7.69 -5.80
C ARG A 96 -5.98 -7.52 -7.04
N GLU A 97 -5.48 -8.62 -7.58
CA GLU A 97 -4.77 -8.62 -8.85
C GLU A 97 -5.78 -8.56 -10.01
N ASN A 98 -5.63 -7.62 -10.94
CA ASN A 98 -6.56 -7.49 -12.07
C ASN A 98 -5.97 -8.00 -13.41
N ILE A 99 -4.64 -8.18 -13.53
CA ILE A 99 -3.99 -8.53 -14.81
C ILE A 99 -3.34 -9.93 -14.84
N GLY A 100 -2.89 -10.47 -13.71
CA GLY A 100 -2.39 -11.85 -13.62
C GLY A 100 -0.87 -12.01 -13.78
N THR A 101 -0.41 -13.18 -14.25
CA THR A 101 0.95 -13.67 -13.98
C THR A 101 2.08 -13.10 -14.85
N TYR A 102 1.83 -12.73 -16.10
CA TYR A 102 2.92 -12.39 -17.04
C TYR A 102 3.62 -11.06 -16.67
N LYS A 103 2.88 -10.11 -16.07
CA LYS A 103 3.40 -8.84 -15.54
C LYS A 103 2.56 -8.38 -14.35
N PRO A 104 2.65 -9.02 -13.17
CA PRO A 104 1.70 -8.80 -12.09
C PRO A 104 1.63 -7.35 -11.65
N GLY A 105 0.41 -6.81 -11.62
CA GLY A 105 0.15 -5.43 -11.21
C GLY A 105 0.66 -5.19 -9.80
N ILE A 106 0.41 -6.14 -8.88
CA ILE A 106 0.83 -6.04 -7.48
C ILE A 106 2.36 -5.95 -7.38
N SER A 107 3.09 -6.71 -8.20
CA SER A 107 4.56 -6.66 -8.21
C SER A 107 5.08 -5.30 -8.68
N ASN A 108 4.48 -4.73 -9.72
CA ASN A 108 4.85 -3.40 -10.20
C ASN A 108 4.55 -2.31 -9.15
N LEU A 109 3.34 -2.35 -8.56
CA LEU A 109 2.92 -1.44 -7.50
C LEU A 109 3.89 -1.49 -6.31
N LEU A 110 4.14 -2.68 -5.75
CA LEU A 110 5.01 -2.85 -4.59
C LEU A 110 6.45 -2.43 -4.86
N ARG A 111 6.97 -2.71 -6.05
CA ARG A 111 8.30 -2.23 -6.45
C ARG A 111 8.36 -0.70 -6.41
N ARG A 112 7.38 -0.03 -7.00
CA ARG A 112 7.36 1.43 -7.14
C ARG A 112 7.16 2.14 -5.80
N ILE A 113 6.21 1.70 -4.97
CA ILE A 113 6.01 2.31 -3.64
C ILE A 113 7.19 2.01 -2.71
N SER A 114 7.75 0.80 -2.74
CA SER A 114 8.86 0.44 -1.84
C SER A 114 10.11 1.24 -2.16
N VAL A 115 10.48 1.33 -3.44
CA VAL A 115 11.65 2.12 -3.86
C VAL A 115 11.41 3.60 -3.63
N GLY A 116 10.26 4.14 -4.05
CA GLY A 116 9.94 5.56 -3.91
C GLY A 116 9.94 6.01 -2.44
N TYR A 117 9.33 5.20 -1.57
CA TYR A 117 9.28 5.50 -0.14
C TYR A 117 10.65 5.36 0.54
N ALA A 118 11.44 4.33 0.19
CA ALA A 118 12.80 4.17 0.73
C ALA A 118 13.70 5.35 0.36
N MET A 119 13.62 5.84 -0.88
CA MET A 119 14.36 7.03 -1.31
C MET A 119 13.94 8.28 -0.53
N TYR A 120 12.63 8.48 -0.34
CA TYR A 120 12.10 9.58 0.45
C TYR A 120 12.58 9.49 1.91
N SER A 121 12.35 8.35 2.58
CA SER A 121 12.71 8.14 3.99
C SER A 121 14.20 8.35 4.22
N ASN A 122 15.08 7.75 3.39
CA ASN A 122 16.52 7.93 3.50
C ASN A 122 16.93 9.41 3.35
N LYS A 123 16.33 10.12 2.40
CA LYS A 123 16.61 11.54 2.19
C LYS A 123 16.13 12.41 3.36
N THR A 124 14.94 12.14 3.88
CA THR A 124 14.30 12.93 4.95
C THR A 124 14.98 12.69 6.30
N HIS A 125 15.33 11.44 6.60
CA HIS A 125 15.83 11.01 7.91
C HIS A 125 17.36 10.78 7.92
N GLY A 126 18.07 11.20 6.87
CA GLY A 126 19.54 11.13 6.79
C GLY A 126 20.11 9.71 6.78
N ALA A 127 19.33 8.71 6.40
CA ALA A 127 19.74 7.31 6.36
C ALA A 127 20.22 6.86 4.98
N THR A 128 20.90 5.71 4.91
CA THR A 128 21.32 5.09 3.65
C THR A 128 20.98 3.59 3.63
N GLY A 129 20.81 3.04 2.42
CA GLY A 129 20.55 1.62 2.19
C GLY A 129 19.08 1.22 2.29
N THR A 130 18.83 -0.07 2.50
CA THR A 130 17.45 -0.59 2.64
C THR A 130 16.84 -0.13 3.97
N ILE A 131 15.56 0.25 3.95
CA ILE A 131 14.75 0.47 5.16
C ILE A 131 13.91 -0.76 5.54
N TYR A 132 13.80 -1.73 4.65
CA TYR A 132 12.98 -2.91 4.82
C TYR A 132 13.77 -4.16 5.18
N HIS A 133 13.12 -5.07 5.90
CA HIS A 133 13.63 -6.40 6.21
C HIS A 133 13.40 -7.35 5.03
N GLY A 134 14.30 -7.28 4.05
CA GLY A 134 14.29 -8.18 2.89
C GLY A 134 13.12 -7.91 1.93
N LYS A 135 12.51 -8.98 1.42
CA LYS A 135 11.36 -8.90 0.50
C LYS A 135 10.06 -8.90 1.30
N TYR A 136 9.03 -8.19 0.80
CA TYR A 136 7.69 -8.28 1.35
C TYR A 136 7.18 -9.73 1.40
N LYS A 137 6.38 -10.05 2.41
CA LYS A 137 5.70 -11.34 2.55
C LYS A 137 4.30 -11.21 1.97
N MET A 138 3.77 -12.31 1.43
CA MET A 138 2.46 -12.33 0.83
C MET A 138 1.77 -13.67 1.04
N ARG A 139 0.43 -13.65 1.16
CA ARG A 139 -0.41 -14.85 1.06
C ARG A 139 -1.60 -14.60 0.14
N HIS A 140 -1.99 -15.63 -0.61
CA HIS A 140 -3.29 -15.69 -1.28
C HIS A 140 -4.40 -15.74 -0.23
N ILE A 141 -5.54 -15.11 -0.50
CA ILE A 141 -6.71 -15.03 0.37
C ILE A 141 -7.93 -15.52 -0.41
N ASP A 142 -8.62 -16.50 0.17
CA ASP A 142 -9.92 -16.91 -0.35
C ASP A 142 -10.96 -15.83 -0.07
N GLN A 143 -11.88 -15.65 -1.02
CA GLN A 143 -12.89 -14.58 -0.94
C GLN A 143 -13.74 -14.66 0.34
N ASN A 144 -13.99 -15.87 0.84
CA ASN A 144 -14.75 -16.11 2.08
C ASN A 144 -14.01 -15.63 3.35
N ASP A 145 -12.68 -15.57 3.32
CA ASP A 145 -11.85 -15.14 4.45
C ASP A 145 -11.59 -13.63 4.47
N LEU A 146 -12.01 -12.93 3.41
CA LEU A 146 -11.62 -11.55 3.16
C LEU A 146 -12.25 -10.59 4.19
N GLY A 147 -13.54 -10.76 4.49
CA GLY A 147 -14.24 -9.96 5.50
C GLY A 147 -13.62 -10.10 6.89
N LYS A 148 -13.34 -11.35 7.31
CA LYS A 148 -12.64 -11.64 8.56
C LYS A 148 -11.26 -10.95 8.60
N LEU A 149 -10.48 -11.09 7.54
CA LEU A 149 -9.14 -10.49 7.49
C LEU A 149 -9.18 -8.95 7.54
N ILE A 150 -10.15 -8.33 6.86
CA ILE A 150 -10.35 -6.88 6.92
C ILE A 150 -10.69 -6.46 8.35
N SER A 151 -11.60 -7.20 9.01
CA SER A 151 -11.96 -6.95 10.40
C SER A 151 -10.77 -7.10 11.35
N ASP A 152 -9.99 -8.18 11.22
CA ASP A 152 -8.77 -8.41 12.00
C ASP A 152 -7.77 -7.25 11.83
N LEU A 153 -7.68 -6.67 10.62
CA LEU A 153 -6.78 -5.57 10.30
C LEU A 153 -7.31 -4.21 10.80
N HIS A 154 -8.64 -4.02 10.87
CA HIS A 154 -9.27 -2.81 11.42
C HIS A 154 -9.35 -2.79 12.95
N HIS A 155 -9.16 -3.96 13.58
CA HIS A 155 -9.08 -4.16 15.03
C HIS A 155 -7.74 -4.79 15.43
N TYR A 156 -6.67 -4.40 14.74
CA TYR A 156 -5.36 -5.02 14.90
C TYR A 156 -4.91 -5.02 16.36
N ASP A 157 -4.65 -6.22 16.88
CA ASP A 157 -4.29 -6.42 18.28
C ASP A 157 -3.11 -5.53 18.68
N GLN A 158 -3.14 -5.03 19.92
CA GLN A 158 -2.08 -4.18 20.50
C GLN A 158 -1.94 -2.78 19.90
N VAL A 159 -2.85 -2.36 19.01
CA VAL A 159 -2.89 -0.99 18.46
C VAL A 159 -4.13 -0.27 18.99
N ASN A 160 -3.95 0.96 19.47
CA ASN A 160 -5.06 1.77 19.99
C ASN A 160 -6.05 2.13 18.86
N ASP A 161 -7.35 2.04 19.14
CA ASP A 161 -8.42 2.44 18.23
C ASP A 161 -8.23 3.85 17.67
N THR A 162 -7.74 4.81 18.46
CA THR A 162 -7.47 6.19 18.00
C THR A 162 -6.51 6.21 16.81
N PHE A 163 -5.54 5.30 16.80
CA PHE A 163 -4.61 5.14 15.69
C PHE A 163 -5.32 4.51 14.49
N LEU A 164 -6.13 3.46 14.72
CA LEU A 164 -6.84 2.70 13.68
C LEU A 164 -8.00 3.47 13.02
N VAL A 165 -8.60 4.45 13.70
CA VAL A 165 -9.63 5.33 13.11
C VAL A 165 -9.04 6.52 12.36
N SER A 166 -7.72 6.74 12.44
CA SER A 166 -7.08 7.78 11.64
C SER A 166 -7.01 7.37 10.17
N PRO A 167 -7.48 8.22 9.23
CA PRO A 167 -7.38 7.94 7.79
C PRO A 167 -5.92 7.95 7.29
N LEU A 168 -4.97 8.48 8.08
CA LEU A 168 -3.54 8.41 7.75
C LEU A 168 -2.96 7.01 7.96
N HIS A 169 -3.52 6.24 8.89
CA HIS A 169 -2.93 4.96 9.31
C HIS A 169 -3.72 3.76 8.82
N SER A 170 -5.02 3.89 8.55
CA SER A 170 -5.88 2.75 8.26
C SER A 170 -6.91 3.09 7.20
N SER A 171 -7.43 2.03 6.55
CA SER A 171 -8.60 2.13 5.69
C SER A 171 -9.93 1.92 6.43
N ARG A 172 -9.93 1.69 7.74
CA ARG A 172 -11.16 1.53 8.54
C ARG A 172 -12.21 2.64 8.29
N PRO A 173 -11.83 3.94 8.22
CA PRO A 173 -12.81 5.00 7.93
C PRO A 173 -13.49 4.88 6.56
N ASP A 174 -12.86 4.22 5.58
CA ASP A 174 -13.44 4.03 4.25
C ASP A 174 -14.58 2.99 4.23
N TYR A 175 -14.72 2.20 5.29
CA TYR A 175 -15.77 1.20 5.44
C TYR A 175 -16.98 1.73 6.23
N SER A 176 -16.78 2.78 7.02
CA SER A 176 -17.84 3.43 7.81
C SER A 176 -18.41 4.70 7.18
N GLY A 177 -17.79 5.22 6.12
CA GLY A 177 -18.16 6.49 5.49
C GLY A 177 -17.96 6.49 3.97
N THR A 178 -17.78 7.67 3.38
CA THR A 178 -17.47 7.78 1.95
C THR A 178 -16.04 7.31 1.70
N PRO A 179 -15.83 6.23 0.91
CA PRO A 179 -14.50 5.72 0.68
C PRO A 179 -13.66 6.68 -0.17
N ARG A 180 -12.36 6.71 0.10
CA ARG A 180 -11.40 7.38 -0.78
C ARG A 180 -11.48 6.77 -2.19
N PRO A 181 -11.37 7.57 -3.26
CA PRO A 181 -11.65 7.13 -4.64
C PRO A 181 -10.64 6.12 -5.21
N TRP A 182 -9.58 5.80 -4.46
CA TRP A 182 -8.54 4.83 -4.83
C TRP A 182 -8.57 3.58 -3.94
N ILE A 183 -9.63 3.43 -3.14
CA ILE A 183 -9.91 2.25 -2.31
C ILE A 183 -11.26 1.70 -2.77
N SER A 184 -11.36 0.38 -2.87
CA SER A 184 -12.60 -0.32 -3.17
C SER A 184 -12.95 -1.23 -2.00
N PRO A 185 -13.60 -0.68 -0.94
CA PRO A 185 -14.09 -1.50 0.16
C PRO A 185 -15.01 -2.58 -0.38
N ILE A 186 -14.98 -3.72 0.29
CA ILE A 186 -15.93 -4.80 0.07
C ILE A 186 -16.75 -5.03 1.34
N PRO A 187 -17.88 -5.73 1.28
CA PRO A 187 -18.61 -6.10 2.48
C PRO A 187 -17.72 -6.94 3.43
N THR A 188 -17.68 -6.53 4.70
CA THR A 188 -16.96 -7.22 5.79
C THR A 188 -17.84 -8.20 6.51
#